data_AF-A0A1M2V849-F1
#
_entry.id   AF-A0A1M2V849-F1
#
_cell.length_a   1.000
_cell.length_b   1.000
_cell.length_c   1.000
_cell.angle_alpha   90.00
_cell.angle_beta   90.00
_cell.angle_gamma   90.00
#
_symmetry.space_group_name_H-M   'P 1'
#
loop_
_entity.id
_entity.type
_entity.pdbx_description
1 polymer ?
#
loop_
_entity_poly.entity_id
_entity_poly.type
_entity_poly.pdbx_seq_one_letter_code
_entity_poly.pdbx_strand_id
1 'polypeptide(L)'
;MSSSRAPEPLSPRTVLSTEPPREDRPQTTMFSLTSKSSSNNTKARDPVRTILVFAAVVAPLAILPYFLVRRHLTGLRTELKALRTANTKLAKELQRVKWDIDNGFGGVQRHVDATVEREGTKLGKMLQQAEWRAQERDGMGRAWEDEMRKSVGVLLSENLARRTRLAEELKGIGHSLADTAAFVQEVEMRQGWVPRPDDGRGIERTRRLAVRLLEDADSMEKQQGGPPQADNRVEESQPH
;
A
#
# COMPACT_ATOMS: atom_id res chain seq x y z
N MET A 1 -10.07 9.71 8.70
CA MET A 1 -11.24 9.12 8.01
C MET A 1 -10.81 7.76 7.48
N SER A 2 -10.91 6.73 8.30
CA SER A 2 -10.40 5.39 8.00
C SER A 2 -11.56 4.53 7.48
N SER A 3 -11.51 4.23 6.19
CA SER A 3 -12.51 3.42 5.50
C SER A 3 -12.38 1.96 5.93
N SER A 4 -13.31 1.54 6.79
CA SER A 4 -13.46 0.17 7.27
C SER A 4 -14.05 -0.69 6.15
N ARG A 5 -13.19 -1.46 5.47
CA ARG A 5 -13.57 -2.37 4.38
C ARG A 5 -13.99 -3.71 4.99
N ALA A 6 -15.28 -4.00 4.94
CA ALA A 6 -15.84 -5.27 5.38
C ALA A 6 -15.33 -6.44 4.53
N PRO A 7 -15.10 -7.64 5.12
CA PRO A 7 -14.65 -8.82 4.38
C PRO A 7 -15.81 -9.48 3.61
N GLU A 8 -15.56 -9.75 2.33
CA GLU A 8 -16.43 -10.52 1.42
C GLU A 8 -16.64 -11.97 1.92
N PRO A 9 -17.88 -12.49 1.91
CA PRO A 9 -18.14 -13.89 2.19
C PRO A 9 -17.84 -14.76 0.95
N LEU A 10 -16.88 -15.67 1.11
CA LEU A 10 -16.56 -16.71 0.12
C LEU A 10 -17.76 -17.63 -0.11
N SER A 11 -18.17 -17.75 -1.37
CA SER A 11 -19.26 -18.61 -1.81
C SER A 11 -18.91 -20.10 -1.71
N PRO A 12 -19.89 -20.97 -1.38
CA PRO A 12 -19.66 -22.41 -1.29
C PRO A 12 -19.47 -23.03 -2.69
N ARG A 13 -18.37 -23.78 -2.81
CA ARG A 13 -18.00 -24.53 -4.00
C ARG A 13 -18.92 -25.75 -4.12
N THR A 14 -19.89 -25.68 -5.03
CA THR A 14 -20.76 -26.79 -5.44
C THR A 14 -19.89 -27.93 -5.96
N VAL A 15 -19.79 -29.03 -5.21
CA VAL A 15 -19.06 -30.21 -5.64
C VAL A 15 -20.00 -31.06 -6.50
N LEU A 16 -19.53 -31.23 -7.74
CA LEU A 16 -20.10 -31.97 -8.85
C LEU A 16 -20.49 -33.40 -8.43
N SER A 17 -21.77 -33.71 -8.62
CA SER A 17 -22.38 -35.01 -8.36
C SER A 17 -21.90 -36.02 -9.42
N THR A 18 -21.13 -37.02 -9.00
CA THR A 18 -20.69 -38.11 -9.89
C THR A 18 -21.77 -39.18 -9.97
N GLU A 19 -22.33 -39.21 -11.17
CA GLU A 19 -23.18 -40.19 -11.86
C GLU A 19 -22.96 -41.68 -11.48
N PRO A 20 -24.03 -42.49 -11.30
CA PRO A 20 -23.95 -43.94 -11.20
C PRO A 20 -24.08 -44.63 -12.58
N PRO A 21 -23.39 -45.75 -12.83
CA PRO A 21 -23.58 -46.50 -14.08
C PRO A 21 -24.89 -47.31 -14.04
N ARG A 22 -25.75 -47.05 -15.02
CA ARG A 22 -26.84 -47.93 -15.50
C ARG A 22 -26.34 -48.78 -16.68
N GLU A 23 -27.13 -49.80 -17.01
CA GLU A 23 -27.07 -50.67 -18.22
C GLU A 23 -25.98 -51.77 -18.18
N ASP A 24 -26.23 -53.04 -18.49
CA ASP A 24 -27.12 -53.56 -19.52
C ASP A 24 -27.69 -54.97 -19.28
N ARG A 25 -28.88 -55.11 -19.87
CA ARG A 25 -29.76 -56.21 -20.29
C ARG A 25 -29.40 -57.73 -20.28
N PRO A 26 -30.47 -58.57 -20.34
CA PRO A 26 -30.47 -60.03 -20.46
C PRO A 26 -30.42 -60.54 -21.92
N GLN A 27 -29.89 -61.75 -22.14
CA GLN A 27 -30.05 -62.59 -23.34
C GLN A 27 -30.11 -64.05 -22.85
N THR A 28 -31.24 -64.76 -22.87
CA THR A 28 -31.97 -65.39 -24.00
C THR A 28 -31.10 -66.32 -24.85
N THR A 29 -31.32 -67.63 -24.74
CA THR A 29 -31.45 -68.62 -25.84
C THR A 29 -31.86 -69.96 -25.18
N MET A 30 -33.13 -70.39 -25.29
CA MET A 30 -33.69 -71.21 -26.37
C MET A 30 -32.84 -72.43 -26.72
N PHE A 31 -33.16 -73.60 -26.14
CA PHE A 31 -32.96 -74.90 -26.77
C PHE A 31 -34.06 -75.89 -26.33
N SER A 32 -35.10 -75.97 -27.15
CA SER A 32 -36.06 -77.07 -27.20
C SER A 32 -35.65 -78.00 -28.34
N LEU A 33 -35.26 -79.24 -28.04
CA LEU A 33 -35.15 -80.35 -28.99
C LEU A 33 -35.59 -81.63 -28.24
N THR A 34 -36.85 -82.05 -28.41
CA THR A 34 -37.31 -83.14 -29.29
C THR A 34 -36.85 -84.54 -28.88
N SER A 35 -37.81 -85.33 -28.41
CA SER A 35 -38.15 -86.68 -28.85
C SER A 35 -37.06 -87.77 -28.83
N LYS A 36 -37.25 -88.78 -27.97
CA LYS A 36 -37.52 -90.17 -28.42
C LYS A 36 -37.97 -91.07 -27.26
N SER A 37 -39.23 -91.45 -27.34
CA SER A 37 -39.76 -92.72 -26.84
C SER A 37 -38.85 -93.87 -27.26
N SER A 38 -38.34 -94.62 -26.29
CA SER A 38 -37.80 -95.96 -26.51
C SER A 38 -38.14 -96.80 -25.29
N SER A 39 -39.25 -97.52 -25.44
CA SER A 39 -39.57 -98.70 -24.68
C SER A 39 -38.41 -99.70 -24.76
N ASN A 40 -38.20 -100.48 -23.70
CA ASN A 40 -38.04 -101.94 -23.70
C ASN A 40 -37.16 -102.40 -22.52
N ASN A 41 -37.62 -103.49 -21.91
CA ASN A 41 -36.92 -104.37 -20.96
C ASN A 41 -36.92 -103.98 -19.48
N THR A 42 -38.09 -104.17 -18.88
CA THR A 42 -38.28 -104.61 -17.50
C THR A 42 -37.58 -105.95 -17.24
N LYS A 43 -36.29 -105.90 -16.92
CA LYS A 43 -35.70 -106.85 -15.96
C LYS A 43 -35.72 -106.15 -14.62
N ALA A 44 -36.50 -106.66 -13.67
CA ALA A 44 -36.62 -106.15 -12.31
C ALA A 44 -35.23 -106.00 -11.69
N ARG A 45 -34.64 -104.81 -11.83
CA ARG A 45 -33.41 -104.41 -11.17
C ARG A 45 -33.83 -103.88 -9.81
N ASP A 46 -33.21 -104.46 -8.81
CA ASP A 46 -33.38 -104.14 -7.40
C ASP A 46 -33.33 -102.61 -7.19
N PRO A 47 -34.45 -101.94 -6.87
CA PRO A 47 -34.57 -100.47 -6.90
C PRO A 47 -33.58 -99.80 -5.96
N VAL A 48 -33.14 -100.53 -4.93
CA VAL A 48 -32.12 -100.13 -3.98
C VAL A 48 -30.78 -99.84 -4.66
N ARG A 49 -30.36 -100.64 -5.66
CA ARG A 49 -29.09 -100.42 -6.37
C ARG A 49 -29.11 -99.19 -7.26
N THR A 50 -30.23 -98.93 -7.94
CA THR A 50 -30.39 -97.72 -8.76
C THR A 50 -30.47 -96.45 -7.90
N ILE A 51 -31.15 -96.50 -6.75
CA ILE A 51 -31.18 -95.39 -5.80
C ILE A 51 -29.77 -95.12 -5.24
N LEU A 52 -29.00 -96.17 -4.93
CA LEU A 52 -27.62 -96.04 -4.45
C LEU A 52 -26.69 -95.44 -5.51
N VAL A 53 -26.72 -95.92 -6.74
CA VAL A 53 -25.87 -95.38 -7.83
C VAL A 53 -26.28 -93.94 -8.16
N PHE A 54 -27.58 -93.65 -8.19
CA PHE A 54 -28.07 -92.29 -8.43
C PHE A 54 -27.69 -91.34 -7.29
N ALA A 55 -27.85 -91.75 -6.04
CA ALA A 55 -27.40 -90.98 -4.88
C ALA A 55 -25.88 -90.78 -4.89
N ALA A 56 -25.09 -91.78 -5.28
CA ALA A 56 -23.64 -91.68 -5.37
C ALA A 56 -23.16 -90.67 -6.42
N VAL A 57 -23.94 -90.40 -7.47
CA VAL A 57 -23.61 -89.41 -8.51
C VAL A 57 -24.22 -88.04 -8.18
N VAL A 58 -25.47 -88.00 -7.71
CA VAL A 58 -26.18 -86.75 -7.42
C VAL A 58 -25.71 -86.12 -6.12
N ALA A 59 -25.35 -86.90 -5.10
CA ALA A 59 -24.85 -86.35 -3.84
C ALA A 59 -23.59 -85.49 -4.03
N PRO A 60 -22.50 -85.93 -4.69
CA PRO A 60 -21.34 -85.06 -4.91
C PRO A 60 -21.68 -83.88 -5.82
N LEU A 61 -22.58 -84.06 -6.80
CA LEU A 61 -23.04 -82.96 -7.67
C LEU A 61 -23.80 -81.88 -6.87
N ALA A 62 -24.56 -82.26 -5.83
CA ALA A 62 -25.27 -81.34 -4.94
C ALA A 62 -24.37 -80.78 -3.82
N ILE A 63 -23.36 -81.53 -3.36
CA ILE A 63 -22.47 -81.15 -2.27
C ILE A 63 -21.36 -80.18 -2.74
N LEU A 64 -20.81 -80.36 -3.94
CA LEU A 64 -19.78 -79.49 -4.53
C LEU A 64 -20.14 -77.99 -4.51
N PRO A 65 -21.29 -77.55 -5.06
CA PRO A 65 -21.63 -76.12 -5.08
C PRO A 65 -21.78 -75.56 -3.66
N TYR A 66 -22.29 -76.34 -2.70
CA TYR A 66 -22.37 -75.92 -1.31
C TYR A 66 -20.98 -75.70 -0.69
N PHE A 67 -20.02 -76.58 -0.97
CA PHE A 67 -18.64 -76.41 -0.50
C PHE A 67 -17.94 -75.21 -1.13
N LEU A 68 -18.12 -74.98 -2.44
CA LEU A 68 -17.58 -73.80 -3.11
C LEU A 68 -18.13 -72.50 -2.50
N VAL A 69 -19.46 -72.40 -2.33
CA VAL A 69 -20.09 -71.23 -1.71
C VAL A 69 -19.60 -71.04 -0.28
N ARG A 70 -19.48 -72.11 0.51
CA ARG A 70 -18.97 -72.04 1.88
C ARG A 70 -17.53 -71.53 1.92
N ARG A 71 -16.67 -71.98 1.00
CA ARG A 71 -15.28 -71.49 0.86
C ARG A 71 -15.25 -70.00 0.47
N HIS A 72 -16.06 -69.58 -0.49
CA HIS A 72 -16.17 -68.17 -0.88
C HIS A 72 -16.66 -67.28 0.27
N LEU A 73 -17.68 -67.71 1.01
CA LEU A 73 -18.18 -66.98 2.18
C LEU A 73 -17.12 -66.83 3.27
N THR A 74 -16.27 -67.85 3.47
CA THR A 74 -15.15 -67.72 4.41
C THR A 74 -14.10 -66.73 3.93
N GLY A 75 -13.77 -66.72 2.63
CA GLY A 75 -12.85 -65.75 2.04
C GLY A 75 -13.34 -64.30 2.18
N LEU A 76 -14.60 -64.06 1.82
CA LEU A 76 -15.24 -62.75 1.98
C LEU A 76 -15.26 -62.29 3.44
N ARG A 77 -15.50 -63.21 4.38
CA ARG A 77 -15.46 -62.87 5.81
C ARG A 77 -14.06 -62.52 6.28
N THR A 78 -13.01 -63.18 5.78
CA THR A 78 -11.63 -62.83 6.10
C THR A 78 -11.23 -61.48 5.51
N GLU A 79 -11.64 -61.18 4.28
CA GLU A 79 -11.40 -59.89 3.62
C GLU A 79 -12.13 -58.75 4.32
N LEU A 80 -13.41 -58.94 4.69
CA LEU A 80 -14.16 -57.94 5.45
C LEU A 80 -13.53 -57.66 6.82
N LYS A 81 -12.97 -58.69 7.48
CA LYS A 81 -12.21 -58.49 8.72
C LYS A 81 -10.93 -57.69 8.46
N ALA A 82 -10.16 -58.04 7.43
CA ALA A 82 -8.96 -57.32 7.05
C ALA A 82 -9.27 -55.85 6.73
N LEU A 83 -10.30 -55.58 5.92
CA LEU A 83 -10.77 -54.23 5.58
C LEU A 83 -11.21 -53.43 6.81
N ARG A 84 -11.94 -54.04 7.75
CA ARG A 84 -12.31 -53.38 9.01
C ARG A 84 -11.08 -53.03 9.85
N THR A 85 -10.10 -53.92 9.94
CA THR A 85 -8.85 -53.62 10.65
C THR A 85 -8.05 -52.51 9.96
N ALA A 86 -8.01 -52.46 8.63
CA ALA A 86 -7.37 -51.39 7.90
C ALA A 86 -8.09 -50.04 8.11
N ASN A 87 -9.43 -50.03 8.04
CA ASN A 87 -10.21 -48.81 8.23
C ASN A 87 -10.08 -48.27 9.66
N THR A 88 -10.09 -49.14 10.69
CA THR A 88 -9.85 -48.70 12.08
C THR A 88 -8.43 -48.18 12.31
N LYS A 89 -7.41 -48.71 11.60
CA LYS A 89 -6.05 -48.15 11.65
C LYS A 89 -6.00 -46.77 11.00
N LEU A 90 -6.56 -46.63 9.80
CA LEU A 90 -6.65 -45.34 9.10
C LEU A 90 -7.41 -44.29 9.91
N ALA A 91 -8.53 -44.67 10.56
CA ALA A 91 -9.28 -43.77 11.42
C ALA A 91 -8.43 -43.26 12.61
N LYS A 92 -7.61 -44.13 13.22
CA LYS A 92 -6.70 -43.74 14.30
C LYS A 92 -5.56 -42.84 13.80
N GLU A 93 -5.02 -43.12 12.62
CA GLU A 93 -3.99 -42.28 12.00
C GLU A 93 -4.53 -40.90 11.65
N LEU A 94 -5.74 -40.81 11.08
CA LEU A 94 -6.41 -39.53 10.82
C LEU A 94 -6.68 -38.75 12.12
N GLN A 95 -7.07 -39.43 13.20
CA GLN A 95 -7.24 -38.77 14.50
C GLN A 95 -5.92 -38.24 15.07
N ARG A 96 -4.81 -38.98 14.91
CA ARG A 96 -3.47 -38.52 15.33
C ARG A 96 -3.03 -37.31 14.52
N VAL A 97 -3.12 -37.39 13.20
CA VAL A 97 -2.77 -36.28 12.31
C VAL A 97 -3.63 -35.05 12.62
N LYS A 98 -4.92 -35.23 12.87
CA LYS A 98 -5.79 -34.12 13.29
C LYS A 98 -5.31 -33.47 14.59
N TRP A 99 -4.96 -34.28 15.59
CA TRP A 99 -4.46 -33.78 16.88
C TRP A 99 -3.10 -33.07 16.74
N ASP A 100 -2.21 -33.59 15.90
CA ASP A 100 -0.93 -32.97 15.59
C ASP A 100 -1.10 -31.63 14.86
N ILE A 101 -2.07 -31.57 13.94
CA ILE A 101 -2.43 -30.33 13.22
C ILE A 101 -3.02 -29.30 14.20
N ASP A 102 -3.98 -29.69 15.02
CA ASP A 102 -4.64 -28.79 15.99
C ASP A 102 -3.61 -28.22 16.99
N ASN A 103 -2.68 -29.05 17.47
CA ASN A 103 -1.59 -28.62 18.35
C ASN A 103 -0.56 -27.75 17.63
N GLY A 104 -0.21 -28.10 16.39
CA GLY A 104 0.73 -27.34 15.56
C GLY A 104 0.21 -25.93 15.26
N PHE A 105 -1.07 -25.80 14.88
CA PHE A 105 -1.70 -24.52 14.63
C PHE A 105 -1.70 -23.61 15.86
N GLY A 106 -1.97 -24.16 17.06
CA GLY A 106 -1.90 -23.40 18.30
C GLY A 106 -0.50 -22.83 18.58
N GLY A 107 0.55 -23.57 18.24
CA GLY A 107 1.93 -23.09 18.36
C GLY A 107 2.27 -21.99 17.36
N VAL A 108 1.89 -22.19 16.09
CA VAL A 108 2.12 -21.21 15.01
C VAL A 108 1.37 -19.90 15.29
N GLN A 109 0.10 -19.98 15.70
CA GLN A 109 -0.72 -18.81 16.00
C GLN A 109 -0.10 -17.97 17.13
N ARG A 110 0.32 -18.59 18.24
CA ARG A 110 1.00 -17.89 19.33
C ARG A 110 2.31 -17.23 18.88
N HIS A 111 3.05 -17.88 17.97
CA HIS A 111 4.30 -17.31 17.45
C HIS A 111 4.05 -16.11 16.55
N VAL A 112 3.02 -16.18 15.69
CA VAL A 112 2.59 -15.06 14.84
C VAL A 112 2.12 -13.91 15.72
N ASP A 113 1.24 -14.15 16.69
CA ASP A 113 0.73 -13.12 17.60
C ASP A 113 1.88 -12.44 18.36
N ALA A 114 2.80 -13.22 18.93
CA ALA A 114 3.97 -12.68 19.62
C ALA A 114 4.90 -11.87 18.70
N THR A 115 5.00 -12.23 17.42
CA THR A 115 5.82 -11.49 16.44
C THR A 115 5.13 -10.18 16.05
N VAL A 116 3.82 -10.24 15.80
CA VAL A 116 2.99 -9.06 15.50
C VAL A 116 3.02 -8.06 16.65
N GLU A 117 2.93 -8.51 17.91
CA GLU A 117 3.05 -7.61 19.07
C GLU A 117 4.44 -6.96 19.17
N ARG A 118 5.51 -7.72 18.93
CA ARG A 118 6.88 -7.16 18.94
C ARG A 118 7.09 -6.14 17.83
N GLU A 119 6.61 -6.42 16.62
CA GLU A 119 6.69 -5.50 15.50
C GLU A 119 5.80 -4.28 15.72
N GLY A 120 4.59 -4.47 16.26
CA GLY A 120 3.67 -3.39 16.61
C GLY A 120 4.28 -2.42 17.64
N THR A 121 4.90 -2.94 18.71
CA THR A 121 5.59 -2.09 19.69
C THR A 121 6.81 -1.38 19.11
N LYS A 122 7.54 -2.01 18.19
CA LYS A 122 8.68 -1.38 17.49
C LYS A 122 8.21 -0.25 16.57
N LEU A 123 7.17 -0.49 15.76
CA LEU A 123 6.58 0.53 14.89
C LEU A 123 5.99 1.68 15.71
N GLY A 124 5.32 1.40 16.83
CA GLY A 124 4.83 2.43 17.75
C GLY A 124 5.95 3.34 18.27
N LYS A 125 7.08 2.76 18.69
CA LYS A 125 8.27 3.54 19.11
C LYS A 125 8.87 4.36 17.97
N MET A 126 8.93 3.82 16.76
CA MET A 126 9.43 4.54 15.59
C MET A 126 8.53 5.72 15.21
N LEU A 127 7.20 5.54 15.25
CA LEU A 127 6.24 6.61 15.00
C LEU A 127 6.35 7.72 16.05
N GLN A 128 6.40 7.36 17.33
CA GLN A 128 6.60 8.33 18.41
C GLN A 128 7.92 9.11 18.26
N GLN A 129 9.00 8.43 17.86
CA GLN A 129 10.28 9.08 17.60
C GLN A 129 10.21 10.01 16.37
N ALA A 130 9.48 9.62 15.33
CA ALA A 130 9.29 10.44 14.14
C ALA A 130 8.45 11.69 14.44
N GLU A 131 7.40 11.57 15.24
CA GLU A 131 6.59 12.69 15.73
C GLU A 131 7.43 13.66 16.55
N TRP A 132 8.25 13.17 17.48
CA TRP A 132 9.18 14.00 18.25
C TRP A 132 10.14 14.79 17.35
N ARG A 133 10.76 14.12 16.37
CA ARG A 133 11.65 14.76 15.39
C ARG A 133 10.93 15.75 14.46
N ALA A 134 9.64 15.54 14.19
CA ALA A 134 8.86 16.50 13.43
C ALA A 134 8.62 17.77 14.26
N GLN A 135 8.19 17.61 15.51
CA GLN A 135 7.99 18.73 16.43
C GLN A 135 9.28 19.54 16.67
N GLU A 136 10.42 18.87 16.81
CA GLU A 136 11.73 19.54 16.97
C GLU A 136 12.10 20.37 15.73
N ARG A 137 11.87 19.83 14.53
CA ARG A 137 12.10 20.55 13.27
C ARG A 137 11.15 21.74 13.11
N ASP A 138 9.89 21.58 13.44
CA ASP A 138 8.91 22.67 13.37
C ASP A 138 9.25 23.79 14.36
N GLY A 139 9.68 23.44 15.57
CA GLY A 139 10.16 24.39 16.57
C GLY A 139 11.40 25.15 16.11
N MET A 140 12.38 24.43 15.55
CA MET A 140 13.60 25.03 14.99
C MET A 140 13.28 25.93 13.79
N GLY A 141 12.35 25.53 12.93
CA GLY A 141 11.89 26.31 11.78
C GLY A 141 11.30 27.65 12.19
N ARG A 142 10.41 27.66 13.20
CA ARG A 142 9.84 28.91 13.74
C ARG A 142 10.90 29.82 14.37
N ALA A 143 11.80 29.25 15.17
CA ALA A 143 12.88 30.02 15.77
C ALA A 143 13.80 30.65 14.71
N TRP A 144 14.08 29.91 13.63
CA TRP A 144 14.84 30.41 12.49
C TRP A 144 14.11 31.51 11.74
N GLU A 145 12.81 31.34 11.46
CA GLU A 145 11.99 32.37 10.82
C GLU A 145 11.95 33.67 11.64
N ASP A 146 11.80 33.57 12.96
CA ASP A 146 11.84 34.72 13.86
C ASP A 146 13.20 35.42 13.84
N GLU A 147 14.29 34.65 13.82
CA GLU A 147 15.64 35.21 13.74
C GLU A 147 15.92 35.86 12.39
N MET A 148 15.44 35.28 11.29
CA MET A 148 15.51 35.86 9.96
C MET A 148 14.70 37.16 9.88
N ARG A 149 13.48 37.18 10.43
CA ARG A 149 12.66 38.40 10.49
C ARG A 149 13.36 39.52 11.26
N LYS A 150 13.97 39.20 12.40
CA LYS A 150 14.77 40.16 13.18
C LYS A 150 15.97 40.66 12.38
N SER A 151 16.73 39.75 11.77
CA SER A 151 17.92 40.08 10.97
C SER A 151 17.58 40.98 9.80
N VAL A 152 16.51 40.67 9.05
CA VAL A 152 15.99 41.51 7.97
C VAL A 152 15.55 42.87 8.49
N GLY A 153 14.85 42.92 9.63
CA GLY A 153 14.46 44.18 10.28
C GLY A 153 15.66 45.06 10.63
N VAL A 154 16.73 44.47 11.19
CA VAL A 154 17.97 45.18 11.50
C VAL A 154 18.62 45.71 10.22
N LEU A 155 18.77 44.88 9.18
CA LEU A 155 19.37 45.32 7.91
C LEU A 155 18.56 46.43 7.23
N LEU A 156 17.22 46.36 7.27
CA LEU A 156 16.37 47.42 6.73
C LEU A 156 16.54 48.72 7.51
N SER A 157 16.49 48.67 8.84
CA SER A 157 16.67 49.87 9.68
C SER A 157 18.07 50.48 9.53
N GLU A 158 19.12 49.66 9.40
CA GLU A 158 20.47 50.14 9.12
C GLU A 158 20.58 50.74 7.72
N ASN A 159 19.97 50.11 6.69
CA ASN A 159 19.95 50.66 5.34
C ASN A 159 19.25 52.02 5.30
N LEU A 160 18.12 52.15 6.01
CA LEU A 160 17.41 53.41 6.14
C LEU A 160 18.29 54.47 6.83
N ALA A 161 18.94 54.12 7.95
CA ALA A 161 19.84 55.03 8.65
C ALA A 161 21.07 55.44 7.79
N ARG A 162 21.56 54.57 6.91
CA ARG A 162 22.63 54.93 5.96
C ARG A 162 22.12 55.88 4.88
N ARG A 163 20.91 55.66 4.36
CA ARG A 163 20.31 56.54 3.35
C ARG A 163 20.02 57.94 3.90
N THR A 164 19.53 58.06 5.15
CA THR A 164 19.33 59.38 5.77
C THR A 164 20.64 60.13 5.90
N ARG A 165 21.70 59.47 6.40
CA ARG A 165 23.04 60.07 6.52
C ARG A 165 23.57 60.54 5.16
N LEU A 166 23.45 59.70 4.13
CA LEU A 166 23.87 60.07 2.78
C LEU A 166 23.06 61.25 2.23
N ALA A 167 21.75 61.31 2.47
CA ALA A 167 20.92 62.43 2.05
C ALA A 167 21.33 63.74 2.75
N GLU A 168 21.63 63.69 4.05
CA GLU A 168 22.14 64.84 4.82
C GLU A 168 23.51 65.30 4.30
N GLU A 169 24.43 64.38 4.01
CA GLU A 169 25.74 64.69 3.43
C GLU A 169 25.61 65.33 2.03
N LEU A 170 24.75 64.77 1.17
CA LEU A 170 24.48 65.33 -0.17
C LEU A 170 23.88 66.74 -0.08
N LYS A 171 22.96 66.98 0.88
CA LYS A 171 22.45 68.34 1.15
C LYS A 171 23.58 69.27 1.56
N GLY A 172 24.45 68.85 2.47
CA GLY A 172 25.60 69.66 2.91
C GLY A 172 26.53 70.04 1.75
N ILE A 173 26.86 69.08 0.89
CA ILE A 173 27.68 69.32 -0.31
C ILE A 173 26.96 70.26 -1.27
N GLY A 174 25.67 70.05 -1.52
CA GLY A 174 24.85 70.92 -2.38
C GLY A 174 24.86 72.38 -1.93
N HIS A 175 24.69 72.64 -0.64
CA HIS A 175 24.75 74.01 -0.09
C HIS A 175 26.15 74.62 -0.24
N SER A 176 27.21 73.89 0.14
CA SER A 176 28.59 74.37 -0.01
C SER A 176 28.94 74.68 -1.48
N LEU A 177 28.43 73.88 -2.42
CA LEU A 177 28.62 74.09 -3.85
C LEU A 177 27.84 75.32 -4.36
N ALA A 178 26.63 75.56 -3.85
CA ALA A 178 25.86 76.78 -4.13
C ALA A 178 26.57 78.03 -3.59
N ASP A 179 27.12 77.97 -2.37
CA ASP A 179 27.86 79.06 -1.74
C ASP A 179 29.15 79.38 -2.49
N THR A 180 29.91 78.36 -2.92
CA THR A 180 31.11 78.58 -3.75
C THR A 180 30.76 79.20 -5.10
N ALA A 181 29.67 78.78 -5.76
CA ALA A 181 29.20 79.41 -7.00
C ALA A 181 28.81 80.89 -6.78
N ALA A 182 28.12 81.20 -5.69
CA ALA A 182 27.74 82.56 -5.33
C ALA A 182 28.98 83.43 -5.03
N PHE A 183 29.94 82.91 -4.27
CA PHE A 183 31.20 83.58 -3.97
C PHE A 183 32.01 83.88 -5.23
N VAL A 184 32.17 82.90 -6.13
CA VAL A 184 32.91 83.09 -7.39
C VAL A 184 32.22 84.16 -8.23
N GLN A 185 30.89 84.15 -8.33
CA GLN A 185 30.14 85.19 -9.03
C GLN A 185 30.37 86.58 -8.39
N GLU A 186 30.36 86.68 -7.06
CA GLU A 186 30.65 87.94 -6.36
C GLU A 186 32.06 88.45 -6.64
N VAL A 187 33.07 87.56 -6.59
CA VAL A 187 34.45 87.90 -6.91
C VAL A 187 34.58 88.38 -8.35
N GLU A 188 33.90 87.73 -9.31
CA GLU A 188 33.89 88.17 -10.70
C GLU A 188 33.26 89.56 -10.88
N MET A 189 32.14 89.81 -10.21
CA MET A 189 31.51 91.13 -10.21
C MET A 189 32.42 92.22 -9.65
N ARG A 190 33.14 91.95 -8.55
CA ARG A 190 34.08 92.90 -7.93
C ARG A 190 35.30 93.19 -8.81
N GLN A 191 35.73 92.24 -9.63
CA GLN A 191 36.85 92.40 -10.57
C GLN A 191 36.44 93.07 -11.90
N GLY A 192 35.16 93.43 -12.07
CA GLY A 192 34.67 94.10 -13.28
C GLY A 192 34.47 93.17 -14.47
N TRP A 193 34.41 91.85 -14.25
CA TRP A 193 34.04 90.92 -15.32
C TRP A 193 32.53 91.04 -15.59
N VAL A 194 32.18 91.39 -16.83
CA VAL A 194 30.78 91.44 -17.27
C VAL A 194 30.27 89.99 -17.41
N PRO A 195 29.16 89.61 -16.76
CA PRO A 195 28.57 88.28 -16.89
C PRO A 195 28.28 87.99 -18.36
N ARG A 196 28.86 86.93 -18.90
CA ARG A 196 28.52 86.46 -20.25
C ARG A 196 27.25 85.60 -20.16
N PRO A 197 26.29 85.78 -21.10
CA PRO A 197 25.07 84.96 -21.11
C PRO A 197 25.38 83.47 -21.34
N ASP A 198 26.43 83.17 -22.11
CA ASP A 198 27.00 81.83 -22.21
C ASP A 198 28.13 81.68 -21.18
N ASP A 199 27.77 81.12 -20.03
CA ASP A 199 28.68 80.93 -18.91
C ASP A 199 29.77 79.89 -19.23
N GLY A 200 30.84 80.35 -19.88
CA GLY A 200 32.00 79.52 -20.22
C GLY A 200 32.81 79.09 -18.99
N ARG A 201 32.69 79.79 -17.87
CA ARG A 201 33.51 79.58 -16.65
C ARG A 201 32.93 78.53 -15.72
N GLY A 202 31.67 78.16 -15.91
CA GLY A 202 31.07 77.00 -15.27
C GLY A 202 30.43 77.29 -13.90
N ILE A 203 30.22 78.55 -13.54
CA ILE A 203 29.52 78.94 -12.30
C ILE A 203 28.09 78.38 -12.30
N GLU A 204 27.41 78.48 -13.43
CA GLU A 204 26.08 77.96 -13.68
C GLU A 204 26.08 76.43 -13.74
N ARG A 205 27.16 75.80 -14.20
CA ARG A 205 27.31 74.33 -14.08
C ARG A 205 27.37 73.91 -12.61
N THR A 206 28.14 74.63 -11.80
CA THR A 206 28.26 74.41 -10.36
C THR A 206 26.92 74.62 -9.65
N ARG A 207 26.18 75.68 -9.99
CA ARG A 207 24.82 75.93 -9.47
C ARG A 207 23.84 74.82 -9.85
N ARG A 208 23.81 74.40 -11.12
CA ARG A 208 22.94 73.30 -11.58
C ARG A 208 23.30 71.98 -10.90
N LEU A 209 24.58 71.71 -10.67
CA LEU A 209 25.01 70.52 -9.94
C LEU A 209 24.55 70.58 -8.49
N ALA A 210 24.64 71.74 -7.83
CA ALA A 210 24.12 71.94 -6.47
C ALA A 210 22.62 71.64 -6.38
N VAL A 211 21.83 72.18 -7.33
CA VAL A 211 20.38 71.94 -7.40
C VAL A 211 20.08 70.44 -7.58
N ARG A 212 20.79 69.75 -8.47
CA ARG A 212 20.61 68.31 -8.68
C ARG A 212 20.92 67.50 -7.43
N LEU A 213 22.00 67.82 -6.71
CA LEU A 213 22.32 67.13 -5.45
C LEU A 213 21.26 67.34 -4.38
N LEU A 214 20.66 68.53 -4.32
CA LEU A 214 19.56 68.83 -3.39
C LEU A 214 18.28 68.08 -3.77
N GLU A 215 17.92 68.05 -5.06
CA GLU A 215 16.78 67.29 -5.57
C GLU A 215 16.95 65.78 -5.34
N ASP A 216 18.14 65.24 -5.59
CA ASP A 216 18.46 63.84 -5.35
C ASP A 216 18.35 63.50 -3.86
N ALA A 217 18.86 64.34 -2.97
CA ALA A 217 18.75 64.14 -1.53
C ALA A 217 17.28 64.18 -1.05
N ASP A 218 16.47 65.11 -1.55
CA ASP A 218 15.04 65.18 -1.25
C ASP A 218 14.27 63.97 -1.82
N SER A 219 14.69 63.45 -2.97
CA SER A 219 14.10 62.24 -3.55
C SER A 219 14.37 61.00 -2.68
N MET A 220 15.58 60.88 -2.11
CA MET A 220 15.96 59.80 -1.20
C MET A 220 15.17 59.85 0.11
N GLU A 221 14.91 61.04 0.64
CA GLU A 221 14.08 61.25 1.84
C GLU A 221 12.60 60.92 1.58
N LYS A 222 12.05 61.32 0.43
CA LYS A 222 10.66 61.00 0.04
C LYS A 222 10.41 59.51 -0.17
N GLN A 223 11.39 58.76 -0.70
CA GLN A 223 11.29 57.31 -0.84
C GLN A 223 11.24 56.57 0.51
N GLN A 224 11.60 57.25 1.61
CA GLN A 224 11.73 56.68 2.94
C GLN A 224 10.46 56.75 3.78
N GLY A 225 9.64 57.78 3.57
CA GLY A 225 8.39 58.02 4.29
C GLY A 225 7.15 57.40 3.66
N GLY A 226 7.25 56.86 2.45
CA GLY A 226 6.16 56.13 1.83
C GLY A 226 5.92 54.83 2.61
N PRO A 227 4.72 54.61 3.21
CA PRO A 227 4.40 53.28 3.71
C PRO A 227 4.65 52.30 2.56
N PRO A 228 5.25 51.12 2.82
CA PRO A 228 5.41 50.11 1.77
C PRO A 228 4.03 49.98 1.13
N GLN A 229 3.90 50.39 -0.13
CA GLN A 229 2.66 50.16 -0.87
C GLN A 229 2.48 48.66 -0.76
N ALA A 230 1.53 48.25 0.07
CA ALA A 230 1.11 46.87 0.13
C ALA A 230 0.62 46.61 -1.28
N ASP A 231 1.52 46.01 -2.07
CA ASP A 231 1.25 45.59 -3.42
C ASP A 231 0.18 44.52 -3.24
N ASN A 232 -1.09 44.96 -3.22
CA ASN A 232 -2.30 44.16 -3.00
C ASN A 232 -2.54 43.21 -4.18
N ARG A 233 -1.47 42.84 -4.89
CA ARG A 233 -1.40 41.87 -5.96
C ARG A 233 -1.16 40.47 -5.38
N VAL A 234 -1.94 40.12 -4.36
CA VAL A 234 -2.23 38.72 -4.02
C VAL A 234 -3.45 38.39 -4.86
N GLU A 235 -3.23 38.11 -6.15
CA GLU A 235 -3.37 36.75 -6.67
C GLU A 235 -4.56 36.03 -6.05
N GLU A 236 -5.70 36.32 -6.66
CA GLU A 236 -6.89 35.51 -6.76
C GLU A 236 -6.56 34.17 -7.43
N SER A 237 -5.67 33.39 -6.80
CA SER A 237 -5.34 32.02 -7.22
C SER A 237 -6.38 31.09 -6.60
N GLN A 238 -7.53 31.01 -7.27
CA GLN A 238 -8.59 30.05 -6.98
C GLN A 238 -8.05 28.60 -7.08
N PRO A 239 -8.29 27.74 -6.09
CA PRO A 239 -8.04 26.31 -6.22
C PRO A 239 -9.19 25.67 -7.03
N HIS A 240 -8.83 25.03 -8.16
CA HIS A 240 -9.68 24.06 -8.86
C HIS A 240 -9.44 22.65 -8.32
#